data_AF-A0A2H9N564-F1
#
_entry.id   AF-A0A2H9N564-F1
#
_cell.length_a   1.000
_cell.length_b   1.000
_cell.length_c   1.000
_cell.angle_alpha   90.00
_cell.angle_beta   90.00
_cell.angle_gamma   90.00
#
_symmetry.space_group_name_H-M   'P 1'
#
loop_
_entity.id
_entity.type
_entity.pdbx_description
1 polymer ?
#
loop_
_entity_poly.entity_id
_entity_poly.type
_entity_poly.pdbx_seq_one_letter_code
_entity_poly.pdbx_strand_id
1 'polypeptide(L)'
;FLDGILTSAIFDTQRQQGVAPVSMIWQGTLGAGTVKFKIASSRAVTGPWNFVGADGTTVSWYPLSGSASPDTTIPINASNHYNARYLRYQIYILEATTTAITINYYQ
;
A
#
# COMPACT_ATOMS: atom_id res chain seq x y z
N PHE A 1 -10.26 10.12 13.85
CA PHE A 1 -10.84 9.69 12.55
C PHE A 1 -10.40 8.24 12.37
N LEU A 2 -11.30 7.27 12.12
CA LEU A 2 -11.79 6.85 10.80
C LEU A 2 -10.65 6.44 9.86
N ASP A 3 -10.38 5.15 9.83
CA ASP A 3 -9.50 4.50 8.87
C ASP A 3 -9.93 4.84 7.44
N GLY A 4 -8.97 5.14 6.57
CA GLY A 4 -9.23 5.61 5.21
C GLY A 4 -8.54 4.75 4.16
N ILE A 5 -9.24 4.52 3.04
CA ILE A 5 -8.64 3.97 1.80
C ILE A 5 -8.61 5.09 0.76
N LEU A 6 -7.41 5.41 0.25
CA LEU A 6 -7.24 6.25 -0.92
C LEU A 6 -6.78 5.36 -2.09
N THR A 7 -7.43 5.49 -3.25
CA THR A 7 -6.99 4.85 -4.49
C THR A 7 -6.27 5.88 -5.35
N SER A 8 -5.08 5.53 -5.83
CA SER A 8 -4.27 6.41 -6.69
C SER A 8 -4.93 6.65 -8.05
N ALA A 9 -4.42 7.68 -8.75
CA ALA A 9 -4.55 7.78 -10.19
C ALA A 9 -3.86 6.61 -10.91
N ILE A 10 -4.08 6.48 -12.22
CA ILE A 10 -3.36 5.52 -13.06
C ILE A 10 -1.98 6.08 -13.37
N PHE A 11 -0.94 5.33 -13.02
CA PHE A 11 0.42 5.62 -13.44
C PHE A 11 0.73 4.85 -14.73
N ASP A 12 1.06 5.56 -15.81
CA ASP A 12 1.53 4.99 -17.07
C ASP A 12 3.06 4.99 -17.10
N THR A 13 3.65 3.80 -17.20
CA THR A 13 5.11 3.61 -17.27
C THR A 13 5.70 4.01 -18.62
N GLN A 14 4.86 4.29 -19.62
CA GLN A 14 5.20 4.62 -21.00
C GLN A 14 5.98 3.53 -21.75
N ARG A 15 6.13 2.34 -21.15
CA ARG A 15 6.72 1.17 -21.80
C ARG A 15 5.62 0.32 -22.41
N GLN A 16 5.63 0.21 -23.74
CA GLN A 16 4.59 -0.54 -24.46
C GLN A 16 4.51 -2.01 -24.04
N GLN A 17 5.66 -2.64 -23.77
CA GLN A 17 5.74 -4.02 -23.29
C GLN A 17 5.55 -4.15 -21.76
N GLY A 18 5.37 -3.03 -21.08
CA GLY A 18 5.26 -2.94 -19.64
C GLY A 18 6.62 -2.94 -18.93
N VAL A 19 6.54 -2.95 -17.60
CA VAL A 19 7.67 -3.03 -16.68
C VAL A 19 7.36 -4.05 -15.58
N ALA A 20 8.35 -4.31 -14.72
CA ALA A 20 8.15 -4.99 -13.46
C ALA A 20 8.61 -4.04 -12.34
N PRO A 21 7.70 -3.50 -11.51
CA PRO A 21 8.09 -2.69 -10.37
C PRO A 21 8.85 -3.54 -9.35
N VAL A 22 9.99 -3.04 -8.88
CA VAL A 22 10.88 -3.76 -7.95
C VAL A 22 10.69 -3.33 -6.49
N SER A 23 10.33 -2.07 -6.27
CA SER A 23 10.11 -1.53 -4.94
C SER A 23 9.28 -0.25 -4.98
N MET A 24 8.81 0.15 -3.80
CA MET A 24 8.25 1.46 -3.53
C MET A 24 8.83 2.03 -2.25
N ILE A 25 8.79 3.35 -2.12
CA ILE A 25 9.16 4.06 -0.90
C ILE A 25 7.95 4.93 -0.55
N TRP A 26 7.50 4.82 0.70
CA TRP A 26 6.49 5.74 1.21
C TRP A 26 7.19 6.92 1.88
N GLN A 27 6.76 8.12 1.51
CA GLN A 27 7.24 9.37 2.08
C GLN A 27 6.07 10.06 2.77
N GLY A 28 6.16 10.20 4.08
CA GLY A 28 5.11 10.80 4.89
C GLY A 28 5.42 10.68 6.38
N THR A 29 4.52 11.20 7.21
CA THR A 29 4.64 11.14 8.66
C THR A 29 3.61 10.16 9.21
N LEU A 30 4.08 9.12 9.90
CA LEU A 30 3.22 8.01 10.35
C LEU A 30 2.44 8.36 11.63
N GLY A 31 3.00 9.24 12.46
CA GLY A 31 2.52 9.43 13.83
C GLY A 31 2.48 8.08 14.56
N ALA A 32 1.35 7.79 15.20
CA ALA A 32 1.09 6.48 15.80
C ALA A 32 0.29 5.52 14.87
N GLY A 33 -0.03 5.95 13.65
CA GLY A 33 -0.86 5.19 12.72
C GLY A 33 -0.17 4.00 12.06
N THR A 34 -0.89 3.34 11.17
CA THR A 34 -0.39 2.26 10.30
C THR A 34 -0.67 2.59 8.85
N VAL A 35 0.33 2.40 7.99
CA VAL A 35 0.23 2.63 6.55
C VAL A 35 0.47 1.33 5.81
N LYS A 36 -0.51 0.92 5.00
CA LYS A 36 -0.48 -0.32 4.22
C LYS A 36 -0.82 -0.04 2.77
N PHE A 37 -0.32 -0.88 1.87
CA PHE A 37 -0.58 -0.74 0.44
C PHE A 37 -1.09 -2.04 -0.18
N LYS A 38 -1.94 -1.89 -1.20
CA LYS A 38 -2.15 -2.90 -2.24
C LYS A 38 -1.82 -2.30 -3.58
N ILE A 39 -1.28 -3.10 -4.48
CA ILE A 39 -0.86 -2.67 -5.81
C ILE A 39 -1.71 -3.42 -6.84
N ALA A 40 -2.10 -2.72 -7.89
CA ALA A 40 -2.72 -3.28 -9.08
C ALA A 40 -1.92 -2.88 -10.31
N SER A 41 -1.88 -3.76 -11.29
CA SER A 41 -1.13 -3.55 -12.53
C SER A 41 -1.91 -4.10 -13.72
N SER A 42 -1.89 -3.39 -14.85
CA SER A 42 -2.58 -3.82 -16.06
C SER A 42 -1.79 -3.48 -17.33
N ARG A 43 -2.08 -4.23 -18.40
CA ARG A 43 -1.65 -3.92 -19.77
C ARG A 43 -2.58 -2.92 -20.47
N ALA A 44 -3.79 -2.71 -19.95
CA ALA A 44 -4.77 -1.77 -20.49
C ALA A 44 -5.10 -0.66 -19.49
N VAL A 45 -5.30 0.55 -20.01
CA VAL A 45 -5.60 1.75 -19.20
C VAL A 45 -6.95 1.64 -18.47
N THR A 46 -7.86 0.79 -18.93
CA THR A 46 -9.17 0.56 -18.31
C THR A 46 -9.14 -0.51 -17.22
N GLY A 47 -8.00 -1.18 -16.98
CA GLY A 47 -7.89 -2.30 -16.05
C GLY A 47 -7.79 -3.66 -16.77
N PRO A 48 -8.03 -4.79 -16.08
CA PRO A 48 -8.59 -4.90 -14.73
C PRO A 48 -7.67 -4.33 -13.64
N TRP A 49 -8.27 -3.87 -12.54
CA TRP A 49 -7.55 -3.37 -11.36
C TRP A 49 -7.70 -4.35 -10.19
N ASN A 50 -6.88 -5.39 -10.19
CA ASN A 50 -6.82 -6.34 -9.07
C ASN A 50 -5.78 -5.87 -8.05
N PHE A 51 -6.24 -5.34 -6.92
CA PHE A 51 -5.38 -4.83 -5.85
C PHE A 51 -4.95 -5.97 -4.93
N VAL A 52 -3.65 -6.28 -4.94
CA VAL A 52 -3.06 -7.38 -4.18
C VAL A 52 -1.92 -6.90 -3.30
N GLY A 53 -1.69 -7.61 -2.19
CA GLY A 53 -0.54 -7.38 -1.31
C GLY A 53 0.66 -8.24 -1.67
N ALA A 54 1.60 -8.36 -0.72
CA ALA A 54 2.92 -8.96 -0.96
C ALA A 54 2.90 -10.44 -1.36
N ASP A 55 1.89 -11.19 -0.91
CA ASP A 55 1.70 -12.60 -1.26
C ASP A 55 0.89 -12.81 -2.56
N GLY A 56 0.46 -11.72 -3.23
CA GLY A 56 -0.34 -11.78 -4.44
C GLY A 56 -1.85 -12.00 -4.23
N THR A 57 -2.31 -12.02 -2.98
CA THR A 57 -3.74 -12.15 -2.65
C THR A 57 -4.40 -10.78 -2.39
N THR A 58 -5.73 -10.75 -2.49
CA THR A 58 -6.53 -9.56 -2.19
C THR A 58 -6.71 -9.30 -0.69
N VAL A 59 -6.26 -10.20 0.19
CA VAL A 59 -6.39 -10.07 1.65
C VAL A 59 -5.12 -9.56 2.32
N SER A 60 -3.96 -9.72 1.68
CA SER A 60 -2.68 -9.26 2.20
C SER A 60 -2.38 -7.80 1.84
N TRP A 61 -1.29 -7.29 2.42
CA TRP A 61 -0.83 -5.92 2.25
C TRP A 61 0.68 -5.87 2.09
N TYR A 62 1.18 -4.81 1.48
CA TYR A 62 2.57 -4.38 1.62
C TYR A 62 2.69 -3.32 2.74
N PRO A 63 3.81 -3.27 3.47
CA PRO A 63 4.84 -4.31 3.55
C PRO A 63 4.36 -5.53 4.37
N LEU A 64 5.07 -6.66 4.24
CA LEU A 64 4.82 -7.86 5.06
C LEU A 64 5.00 -7.62 6.57
N SER A 65 5.79 -6.61 6.96
CA SER A 65 5.96 -6.18 8.35
C SER A 65 4.68 -5.56 8.95
N GLY A 66 3.64 -5.35 8.14
CA GLY A 66 2.35 -4.84 8.58
C GLY A 66 2.20 -3.32 8.51
N SER A 67 3.29 -2.54 8.49
CA SER A 67 3.21 -1.09 8.26
C SER A 67 4.44 -0.57 7.52
N ALA A 68 4.23 0.37 6.60
CA ALA A 68 5.28 1.11 5.94
C ALA A 68 5.96 2.06 6.92
N SER A 69 7.30 2.06 6.90
CA SER A 69 8.11 3.07 7.56
C SER A 69 8.48 4.16 6.55
N PRO A 70 8.52 5.45 6.95
CA PRO A 70 8.96 6.52 6.06
C PRO A 70 10.35 6.23 5.49
N ASP A 71 10.56 6.60 4.23
CA ASP A 71 11.85 6.57 3.53
C ASP A 71 12.53 5.18 3.52
N THR A 72 11.75 4.13 3.79
CA THR A 72 12.21 2.75 3.78
C THR A 72 11.74 2.06 2.51
N THR A 73 12.64 1.30 1.89
CA THR A 73 12.31 0.53 0.69
C THR A 73 11.39 -0.63 1.05
N ILE A 74 10.25 -0.71 0.38
CA ILE A 74 9.32 -1.83 0.45
C ILE A 74 9.47 -2.64 -0.84
N PRO A 75 9.97 -3.89 -0.78
CA PRO A 75 10.10 -4.72 -1.96
C PRO A 75 8.72 -5.07 -2.51
N ILE A 76 8.55 -4.92 -3.82
CA ILE A 76 7.35 -5.32 -4.53
C ILE A 76 7.59 -6.71 -5.10
N ASN A 77 6.61 -7.60 -4.95
CA ASN A 77 6.68 -8.90 -5.61
C ASN A 77 6.39 -8.72 -7.10
N ALA A 78 7.47 -8.59 -7.88
CA ALA A 78 7.42 -8.38 -9.31
C ALA A 78 6.64 -9.47 -10.07
N SER A 79 6.57 -10.71 -9.56
CA SER A 79 5.82 -11.79 -10.22
C SER A 79 4.31 -11.52 -10.28
N ASN A 80 3.80 -10.63 -9.43
CA ASN A 80 2.38 -10.24 -9.41
C ASN A 80 2.08 -9.06 -10.33
N HIS A 81 3.13 -8.37 -10.82
CA HIS A 81 3.01 -7.10 -11.53
C HIS A 81 3.87 -7.02 -12.81
N TYR A 82 4.38 -8.14 -13.30
CA TYR A 82 5.29 -8.20 -14.45
C TYR A 82 4.60 -7.85 -15.77
N ASN A 83 5.36 -7.27 -16.70
CA ASN A 83 4.93 -6.92 -18.06
C ASN A 83 3.64 -6.09 -18.11
N ALA A 84 3.44 -5.22 -17.12
CA ALA A 84 2.31 -4.31 -17.03
C ALA A 84 2.76 -2.87 -17.33
N ARG A 85 1.97 -2.16 -18.12
CA ARG A 85 2.25 -0.77 -18.50
C ARG A 85 1.67 0.22 -17.49
N TYR A 86 0.51 -0.11 -16.94
CA TYR A 86 -0.24 0.76 -16.06
C TYR A 86 -0.26 0.22 -14.64
N LEU A 87 -0.07 1.10 -13.66
CA LEU A 87 -0.03 0.78 -12.23
C LEU A 87 -1.05 1.63 -11.47
N ARG A 88 -1.61 1.07 -10.40
CA ARG A 88 -2.38 1.77 -9.39
C ARG A 88 -2.03 1.21 -8.02
N TYR A 89 -2.27 1.98 -6.97
CA TYR A 89 -2.20 1.49 -5.62
C TYR A 89 -3.41 1.96 -4.80
N GLN A 90 -3.74 1.18 -3.79
CA GLN A 90 -4.55 1.61 -2.67
C GLN A 90 -3.63 1.79 -1.48
N ILE A 91 -3.74 2.93 -0.80
CA ILE A 91 -3.15 3.15 0.51
C ILE A 91 -4.25 3.07 1.57
N TYR A 92 -4.01 2.28 2.60
CA TYR A 92 -4.83 2.21 3.79
C TYR A 92 -4.09 2.87 4.94
N ILE A 93 -4.74 3.85 5.58
CA ILE A 93 -4.20 4.59 6.72
C ILE A 93 -5.12 4.33 7.91
N LEU A 94 -4.56 3.71 8.94
CA LEU A 94 -5.19 3.48 10.23
C LEU A 94 -4.66 4.53 11.21
N GLU A 95 -5.53 5.27 11.91
CA GLU A 95 -5.08 6.06 13.07
C GLU A 95 -4.83 5.12 14.26
N ALA A 96 -3.85 5.42 15.12
CA ALA A 96 -3.79 4.74 16.40
C ALA A 96 -5.03 5.09 17.22
N THR A 97 -5.70 4.07 17.75
CA THR A 97 -6.55 4.27 18.91
C THR A 97 -5.65 4.62 20.08
N THR A 98 -5.66 5.89 20.51
CA THR A 98 -5.12 6.23 21.83
C THR A 98 -5.90 5.42 22.86
N THR A 99 -5.24 4.46 23.50
CA THR A 99 -5.80 3.74 24.64
C THR A 99 -6.22 4.80 25.66
N ALA A 100 -7.49 4.80 26.07
CA ALA A 100 -7.99 5.77 27.04
C ALA A 100 -7.09 5.72 28.30
N ILE A 101 -6.66 6.90 28.77
CA ILE A 101 -5.87 7.05 29.99
C ILE A 101 -6.66 6.39 31.13
N THR A 102 -6.14 5.30 31.68
CA THR A 102 -6.71 4.70 32.90
C THR A 102 -6.23 5.53 34.09
N ILE A 103 -7.09 6.39 34.63
CA ILE A 103 -6.85 7.04 35.92
C ILE A 103 -7.28 6.04 37.00
N ASN A 104 -6.33 5.37 37.63
CA ASN A 104 -6.60 4.58 38.83
C ASN A 104 -6.74 5.55 40.02
N TYR A 105 -7.95 5.69 40.55
CA TYR A 105 -8.16 6.29 41.87
C TYR A 105 -7.93 5.20 42.92
N TYR A 106 -6.94 5.40 43.80
CA TYR A 106 -6.83 4.60 45.01
C TYR A 106 -7.84 5.15 46.03
N GLN A 107 -8.74 4.29 46.53
CA GLN A 107 -9.56 4.55 47.72
C GLN A 107 -8.79 4.18 48.98
#